data_AF-A0A2V7ZCW5-F1
#
_entry.id   AF-A0A2V7ZCW5-F1
#
_cell.length_a   1.000
_cell.length_b   1.000
_cell.length_c   1.000
_cell.angle_alpha   90.00
_cell.angle_beta   90.00
_cell.angle_gamma   90.00
#
_symmetry.space_group_name_H-M   'P 1'
#
loop_
_entity.id
_entity.type
_entity.pdbx_description
1 polymer ?
#
loop_
_entity_poly.entity_id
_entity_poly.type
_entity_poly.pdbx_seq_one_letter_code
_entity_poly.pdbx_strand_id
1 'polypeptide(L)'
;MLRFLLPALLLVPSGVLDAQSRNLEIYWIDVEGGAATLIVSPSGESMLIDTGFEVDDRDAKRVYAATQQAALKQIDYLVISHYHADHVGGLSALSKPVNQKWLDSYKTASAGRRTIVKPGDRIPIKGLQALVVSSDQKLLAKPLEGGGPNPLCADAEQKAPAGPENQNMVGMLLTYGKFKLLALIDLDWEKEMELVCPVNKLGTVTVYQSSRHGSFDGAGAPAFLGAIRPQVAVINNGP
;
A
#
# COMPACT_ATOMS: atom_id res chain seq x y z
N MET A 1 46.84 -54.82 23.81
CA MET A 1 45.48 -54.33 23.53
C MET A 1 45.60 -52.93 22.95
N LEU A 2 45.45 -52.78 21.63
CA LEU A 2 45.64 -51.52 20.92
C LEU A 2 44.29 -50.80 20.80
N ARG A 3 44.08 -49.73 21.58
CA ARG A 3 42.87 -48.90 21.53
C ARG A 3 43.01 -47.89 20.40
N PHE A 4 42.29 -48.10 19.30
CA PHE A 4 42.06 -47.07 18.29
C PHE A 4 41.02 -46.07 18.81
N LEU A 5 41.43 -44.81 18.98
CA LEU A 5 40.54 -43.68 19.22
C LEU A 5 39.97 -43.22 17.86
N LEU A 6 38.67 -43.43 17.63
CA LEU A 6 37.96 -42.79 16.51
C LEU A 6 37.85 -41.28 16.79
N PRO A 7 38.17 -40.40 15.84
CA PRO A 7 37.84 -38.99 15.95
C PRO A 7 36.32 -38.82 15.74
N ALA A 8 35.64 -38.32 16.77
CA ALA A 8 34.26 -37.88 16.65
C ALA A 8 34.21 -36.61 15.79
N LEU A 9 33.69 -36.73 14.58
CA LEU A 9 33.44 -35.59 13.70
C LEU A 9 32.25 -34.79 14.27
N LEU A 10 32.54 -33.71 14.99
CA LEU A 10 31.54 -32.74 15.43
C LEU A 10 30.97 -32.04 14.19
N LEU A 11 29.77 -32.44 13.76
CA LEU A 11 28.96 -31.60 12.87
C LEU A 11 28.59 -30.33 13.62
N VAL A 12 29.28 -29.24 13.32
CA VAL A 12 28.83 -27.89 13.66
C VAL A 12 27.52 -27.67 12.89
N PRO A 13 26.38 -27.42 13.55
CA PRO A 13 25.18 -27.05 12.84
C PRO A 13 25.49 -25.75 12.11
N SER A 14 25.51 -25.82 10.78
CA SER A 14 25.60 -24.66 9.90
C SER A 14 24.59 -23.65 10.41
N GLY A 15 25.10 -22.48 10.83
CA GLY A 15 24.32 -21.43 11.45
C GLY A 15 23.05 -21.17 10.66
N VAL A 16 21.99 -20.85 11.41
CA VAL A 16 20.81 -20.19 10.89
C VAL A 16 21.32 -19.09 9.95
N LEU A 17 21.11 -19.26 8.65
CA LEU A 17 21.32 -18.19 7.69
C LEU A 17 20.38 -17.08 8.15
N ASP A 18 20.91 -16.11 8.89
CA ASP A 18 20.24 -14.83 9.08
C ASP A 18 19.92 -14.37 7.67
N ALA A 19 18.62 -14.38 7.34
CA ALA A 19 18.15 -13.81 6.10
C ALA A 19 18.66 -12.37 6.09
N GLN A 20 19.66 -12.08 5.26
CA GLN A 20 20.27 -10.77 5.16
C GLN A 20 19.14 -9.76 4.99
N SER A 21 18.96 -8.86 5.97
CA SER A 21 17.82 -7.95 5.96
C SER A 21 17.87 -7.16 4.65
N ARG A 22 16.81 -7.29 3.84
CA ARG A 22 16.72 -6.54 2.59
C ARG A 22 16.46 -5.06 2.89
N ASN A 23 16.64 -4.22 1.89
CA ASN A 23 16.10 -2.86 1.96
C ASN A 23 14.57 -2.92 1.87
N LEU A 24 13.88 -1.87 2.32
CA LEU A 24 12.49 -1.65 1.89
C LEU A 24 12.52 -1.30 0.39
N GLU A 25 11.84 -2.10 -0.43
CA GLU A 25 11.72 -1.86 -1.86
C GLU A 25 10.27 -1.51 -2.20
N ILE A 26 10.07 -0.50 -3.04
CA ILE A 26 8.75 -0.03 -3.47
C ILE A 26 8.79 0.10 -4.99
N TYR A 27 7.88 -0.59 -5.66
CA TYR A 27 7.73 -0.64 -7.10
C TYR A 27 6.39 0.01 -7.45
N TRP A 28 6.43 1.20 -8.04
CA TRP A 28 5.27 1.79 -8.72
C TRP A 28 5.23 1.20 -10.12
N ILE A 29 4.26 0.32 -10.35
CA ILE A 29 4.16 -0.48 -11.58
C ILE A 29 3.40 0.35 -12.59
N ASP A 30 4.03 0.63 -13.74
CA ASP A 30 3.38 1.37 -14.82
C ASP A 30 2.25 0.55 -15.43
N VAL A 31 1.02 0.92 -15.11
CA VAL A 31 -0.21 0.31 -15.63
C VAL A 31 -0.96 1.26 -16.58
N GLU A 32 -0.29 2.29 -17.11
CA GLU A 32 -0.85 3.24 -18.09
C GLU A 32 -2.17 3.89 -17.62
N GLY A 33 -2.13 4.64 -16.51
CA GLY A 33 -3.27 5.46 -16.06
C GLY A 33 -4.10 4.91 -14.90
N GLY A 34 -3.56 3.98 -14.12
CA GLY A 34 -4.20 3.36 -12.94
C GLY A 34 -3.21 3.19 -11.78
N ALA A 35 -3.47 2.26 -10.86
CA ALA A 35 -2.55 1.96 -9.76
C ALA A 35 -2.25 0.47 -9.59
N ALA A 36 -0.95 0.16 -9.46
CA ALA A 36 -0.45 -1.07 -8.87
C ALA A 36 0.89 -0.78 -8.19
N THR A 37 0.98 -1.03 -6.88
CA THR A 37 2.17 -0.71 -6.08
C THR A 37 2.60 -1.94 -5.30
N LEU A 38 3.77 -2.49 -5.64
CA LEU A 38 4.36 -3.62 -4.94
C LEU A 38 5.36 -3.11 -3.90
N ILE A 39 5.19 -3.53 -2.65
CA ILE A 39 6.07 -3.23 -1.52
C ILE A 39 6.71 -4.53 -1.06
N VAL A 40 8.03 -4.53 -0.90
CA VAL A 40 8.79 -5.65 -0.33
C VAL A 40 9.48 -5.18 0.93
N SER A 41 9.08 -5.75 2.07
CA SER A 41 9.64 -5.39 3.35
C SER A 41 11.07 -5.92 3.51
N PRO A 42 11.86 -5.36 4.45
CA PRO A 42 13.18 -5.90 4.80
C PRO A 42 13.20 -7.37 5.22
N SER A 43 12.07 -7.94 5.66
CA SER A 43 11.97 -9.37 5.98
C SER A 43 11.76 -10.25 4.75
N GLY A 44 11.56 -9.65 3.58
CA GLY A 44 11.21 -10.35 2.33
C GLY A 44 9.72 -10.67 2.19
N GLU A 45 8.85 -10.22 3.10
CA GLU A 45 7.40 -10.30 2.91
C GLU A 45 6.95 -9.19 1.96
N SER A 46 5.86 -9.43 1.23
CA SER A 46 5.40 -8.53 0.17
C SER A 46 3.94 -8.13 0.30
N MET A 47 3.64 -6.91 -0.11
CA MET A 47 2.30 -6.37 -0.20
C MET A 47 2.08 -5.76 -1.59
N LEU A 48 1.04 -6.20 -2.29
CA LEU A 48 0.57 -5.56 -3.52
C LEU A 48 -0.66 -4.72 -3.18
N ILE A 49 -0.60 -3.42 -3.48
CA ILE A 49 -1.73 -2.50 -3.42
C ILE A 49 -2.21 -2.27 -4.85
N ASP A 50 -3.44 -2.70 -5.14
CA ASP A 50 -4.07 -2.64 -6.46
C ASP A 50 -3.33 -3.39 -7.57
N THR A 51 -4.01 -3.55 -8.71
CA THR A 51 -3.63 -4.46 -9.80
C THR A 51 -3.76 -3.84 -11.19
N GLY A 52 -4.04 -2.54 -11.31
CA GLY A 52 -4.20 -1.85 -12.59
C GLY A 52 -5.52 -2.17 -13.29
N PHE A 53 -5.57 -1.95 -14.61
CA PHE A 53 -6.72 -2.20 -15.47
C PHE A 53 -6.84 -3.65 -15.93
N GLU A 54 -8.05 -4.00 -16.38
CA GLU A 54 -8.30 -5.21 -17.16
C GLU A 54 -8.14 -4.96 -18.66
N VAL A 55 -6.90 -4.76 -19.11
CA VAL A 55 -6.53 -4.69 -20.52
C VAL A 55 -5.90 -6.02 -20.93
N ASP A 56 -6.74 -6.98 -21.31
CA ASP A 56 -6.36 -8.39 -21.46
C ASP A 56 -5.60 -8.87 -20.21
N ASP A 57 -4.33 -9.25 -20.37
CA ASP A 57 -3.42 -9.59 -19.28
C ASP A 57 -2.23 -8.62 -19.15
N ARG A 58 -2.28 -7.44 -19.79
CA ARG A 58 -1.18 -6.45 -19.81
C ARG A 58 -0.72 -6.10 -18.40
N ASP A 59 -1.63 -5.62 -17.55
CA ASP A 59 -1.27 -5.11 -16.23
C ASP A 59 -0.93 -6.25 -15.27
N ALA A 60 -1.61 -7.39 -15.38
CA ALA A 60 -1.23 -8.59 -14.64
C ALA A 60 0.18 -9.11 -15.02
N LYS A 61 0.57 -9.04 -16.31
CA LYS A 61 1.93 -9.36 -16.76
C LYS A 61 2.95 -8.38 -16.22
N ARG A 62 2.63 -7.09 -16.14
CA ARG A 62 3.52 -6.07 -15.55
C ARG A 62 3.68 -6.25 -14.05
N VAL A 63 2.59 -6.57 -13.35
CA VAL A 63 2.63 -6.97 -11.94
C VAL A 63 3.49 -8.21 -11.76
N TYR A 64 3.28 -9.25 -12.56
CA TYR A 64 4.10 -10.45 -12.52
C TYR A 64 5.58 -10.14 -12.78
N ALA A 65 5.90 -9.32 -13.77
CA ALA A 65 7.27 -8.90 -14.05
C ALA A 65 7.93 -8.19 -12.86
N ALA A 66 7.19 -7.32 -12.15
CA ALA A 66 7.67 -6.69 -10.92
C ALA A 66 7.94 -7.73 -9.80
N THR A 67 7.09 -8.76 -9.66
CA THR A 67 7.37 -9.85 -8.70
C THR A 67 8.63 -10.65 -9.07
N GLN A 68 8.89 -10.85 -10.37
CA GLN A 68 10.11 -11.51 -10.84
C GLN A 68 11.34 -10.65 -10.57
N GLN A 69 11.26 -9.34 -10.82
CA GLN A 69 12.33 -8.38 -10.53
C GLN A 69 12.68 -8.34 -9.03
N ALA A 70 11.66 -8.41 -8.17
CA ALA A 70 11.81 -8.48 -6.72
C ALA A 70 12.21 -9.87 -6.18
N ALA A 71 12.40 -10.86 -7.08
CA ALA A 71 12.69 -12.25 -6.76
C ALA A 71 11.68 -12.88 -5.76
N LEU A 72 10.40 -12.51 -5.90
CA LEU A 72 9.31 -13.02 -5.07
C LEU A 72 8.79 -14.35 -5.60
N LYS A 73 8.45 -15.25 -4.68
CA LYS A 73 7.77 -16.52 -4.99
C LYS A 73 6.25 -16.41 -4.87
N GLN A 74 5.78 -15.43 -4.12
CA GLN A 74 4.37 -15.18 -3.82
C GLN A 74 4.17 -13.73 -3.41
N ILE A 75 2.92 -13.29 -3.39
CA ILE A 75 2.48 -12.06 -2.73
C ILE A 75 1.85 -12.44 -1.40
N ASP A 76 2.36 -11.92 -0.28
CA ASP A 76 1.88 -12.30 1.06
C ASP A 76 0.59 -11.57 1.45
N TYR A 77 0.47 -10.31 1.03
CA TYR A 77 -0.69 -9.46 1.26
C TYR A 77 -1.15 -8.81 -0.04
N LEU A 78 -2.41 -8.99 -0.40
CA LEU A 78 -3.08 -8.25 -1.46
C LEU A 78 -4.05 -7.25 -0.80
N VAL A 79 -3.90 -5.97 -1.14
CA VAL A 79 -4.83 -4.91 -0.77
C VAL A 79 -5.46 -4.39 -2.05
N ILE A 80 -6.77 -4.57 -2.20
CA ILE A 80 -7.54 -3.82 -3.19
C ILE A 80 -8.10 -2.61 -2.46
N SER A 81 -7.67 -1.42 -2.88
CA SER A 81 -8.04 -0.16 -2.26
C SER A 81 -9.53 0.10 -2.42
N HIS A 82 -10.05 -0.05 -3.63
CA HIS A 82 -11.46 0.07 -4.01
C HIS A 82 -11.69 -0.60 -5.38
N TYR A 83 -12.93 -0.63 -5.86
CA TYR A 83 -13.37 -1.43 -7.02
C TYR A 83 -13.44 -0.67 -8.35
N HIS A 84 -12.76 0.47 -8.48
CA HIS A 84 -12.57 1.11 -9.78
C HIS A 84 -11.68 0.26 -10.69
N ALA A 85 -12.01 0.28 -11.99
CA ALA A 85 -11.48 -0.66 -12.96
C ALA A 85 -9.96 -0.59 -13.11
N ASP A 86 -9.36 0.58 -12.89
CA ASP A 86 -7.94 0.90 -12.96
C ASP A 86 -7.16 0.55 -11.68
N HIS A 87 -7.86 0.02 -10.68
CA HIS A 87 -7.31 -0.48 -9.42
C HIS A 87 -7.51 -1.98 -9.25
N VAL A 88 -8.73 -2.48 -9.49
CA VAL A 88 -9.05 -3.90 -9.30
C VAL A 88 -8.92 -4.73 -10.58
N GLY A 89 -8.80 -4.07 -11.73
CA GLY A 89 -8.91 -4.65 -13.07
C GLY A 89 -8.03 -5.87 -13.30
N GLY A 90 -6.74 -5.76 -12.99
CA GLY A 90 -5.79 -6.85 -13.20
C GLY A 90 -6.02 -8.08 -12.32
N LEU A 91 -6.91 -7.99 -11.32
CA LEU A 91 -7.15 -9.08 -10.37
C LEU A 91 -7.76 -10.33 -11.05
N SER A 92 -8.62 -10.15 -12.05
CA SER A 92 -9.23 -11.27 -12.79
C SER A 92 -8.23 -12.09 -13.59
N ALA A 93 -7.14 -11.48 -14.07
CA ALA A 93 -6.05 -12.20 -14.71
C ALA A 93 -5.11 -12.86 -13.67
N LEU A 94 -5.00 -12.26 -12.48
CA LEU A 94 -4.27 -12.84 -11.35
C LEU A 94 -5.04 -13.98 -10.65
N SER A 95 -6.36 -14.09 -10.87
CA SER A 95 -7.23 -15.10 -10.21
C SER A 95 -8.26 -15.68 -11.19
N LYS A 96 -8.31 -17.01 -11.35
CA LYS A 96 -9.20 -17.69 -12.32
C LYS A 96 -10.68 -17.17 -12.26
N PRO A 97 -11.41 -17.06 -13.40
CA PRO A 97 -12.59 -16.17 -13.51
C PRO A 97 -13.92 -16.71 -12.93
N VAL A 98 -14.72 -15.86 -12.27
CA VAL A 98 -16.19 -15.95 -12.02
C VAL A 98 -16.82 -14.55 -11.85
N ASN A 99 -18.03 -14.29 -12.34
CA ASN A 99 -18.81 -13.02 -12.24
C ASN A 99 -19.75 -13.01 -10.99
N GLN A 100 -20.15 -11.87 -10.41
CA GLN A 100 -19.59 -11.23 -9.20
C GLN A 100 -18.09 -10.90 -9.23
N LYS A 101 -17.66 -10.40 -10.40
CA LYS A 101 -16.30 -10.45 -10.91
C LYS A 101 -15.20 -10.12 -9.91
N TRP A 102 -15.22 -8.92 -9.35
CA TRP A 102 -14.12 -8.45 -8.50
C TRP A 102 -14.09 -9.12 -7.15
N LEU A 103 -15.27 -9.31 -6.54
CA LEU A 103 -15.36 -9.97 -5.24
C LEU A 103 -14.95 -11.44 -5.32
N ASP A 104 -15.36 -12.14 -6.38
CA ASP A 104 -15.03 -13.54 -6.57
C ASP A 104 -13.58 -13.72 -7.03
N SER A 105 -13.05 -12.80 -7.86
CA SER A 105 -11.62 -12.73 -8.17
C SER A 105 -10.80 -12.51 -6.90
N TYR A 106 -11.22 -11.58 -6.04
CA TYR A 106 -10.57 -11.33 -4.75
C TYR A 106 -10.63 -12.54 -3.80
N LYS A 107 -11.79 -13.19 -3.68
CA LYS A 107 -11.92 -14.44 -2.91
C LYS A 107 -11.05 -15.56 -3.48
N THR A 108 -10.94 -15.66 -4.80
CA THR A 108 -10.11 -16.65 -5.47
C THR A 108 -8.63 -16.38 -5.21
N ALA A 109 -8.17 -15.15 -5.42
CA ALA A 109 -6.80 -14.71 -5.13
C ALA A 109 -6.42 -14.93 -3.66
N SER A 110 -7.35 -14.67 -2.74
CA SER A 110 -7.15 -14.82 -1.30
C SER A 110 -7.38 -16.23 -0.76
N ALA A 111 -7.78 -17.19 -1.61
CA ALA A 111 -8.25 -18.52 -1.19
C ALA A 111 -9.31 -18.45 -0.06
N GLY A 112 -10.21 -17.48 -0.16
CA GLY A 112 -11.27 -17.19 0.82
C GLY A 112 -10.82 -16.46 2.09
N ARG A 113 -9.51 -16.23 2.29
CA ARG A 113 -8.97 -15.55 3.47
C ARG A 113 -8.96 -14.04 3.28
N ARG A 114 -10.02 -13.36 3.75
CA ARG A 114 -10.13 -11.91 3.66
C ARG A 114 -10.36 -11.26 5.02
N THR A 115 -9.90 -10.02 5.13
CA THR A 115 -10.17 -9.13 6.25
C THR A 115 -10.71 -7.82 5.71
N ILE A 116 -11.81 -7.35 6.29
CA ILE A 116 -12.27 -5.97 6.07
C ILE A 116 -11.54 -5.12 7.11
N VAL A 117 -10.70 -4.21 6.64
CA VAL A 117 -9.89 -3.35 7.50
C VAL A 117 -10.64 -2.08 7.87
N LYS A 118 -10.28 -1.48 8.99
CA LYS A 118 -10.77 -0.21 9.50
C LYS A 118 -9.60 0.73 9.80
N PRO A 119 -9.81 2.06 9.82
CA PRO A 119 -8.76 2.98 10.25
C PRO A 119 -8.25 2.63 11.64
N GLY A 120 -6.93 2.55 11.81
CA GLY A 120 -6.26 2.09 13.02
C GLY A 120 -5.81 0.62 12.98
N ASP A 121 -6.35 -0.20 12.08
CA ASP A 121 -5.87 -1.57 11.88
C ASP A 121 -4.45 -1.59 11.32
N ARG A 122 -3.71 -2.64 11.66
CA ARG A 122 -2.36 -2.88 11.16
C ARG A 122 -2.32 -4.16 10.35
N ILE A 123 -1.81 -4.08 9.12
CA ILE A 123 -1.53 -5.28 8.33
C ILE A 123 -0.25 -5.92 8.88
N PRO A 124 -0.25 -7.21 9.23
CA PRO A 124 0.85 -7.85 9.98
C PRO A 124 2.06 -8.22 9.09
N ILE A 125 2.45 -7.35 8.17
CA ILE A 125 3.66 -7.49 7.36
C ILE A 125 4.90 -7.31 8.24
N LYS A 126 5.81 -8.28 8.24
CA LYS A 126 7.04 -8.22 9.05
C LYS A 126 8.02 -7.21 8.48
N GLY A 127 8.80 -6.56 9.35
CA GLY A 127 9.82 -5.59 8.95
C GLY A 127 9.29 -4.23 8.46
N LEU A 128 7.98 -4.02 8.43
CA LEU A 128 7.33 -2.78 8.01
C LEU A 128 6.08 -2.53 8.85
N GLN A 129 5.86 -1.30 9.32
CA GLN A 129 4.57 -0.97 9.92
C GLN A 129 3.60 -0.53 8.82
N ALA A 130 2.51 -1.25 8.61
CA ALA A 130 1.46 -0.88 7.67
C ALA A 130 0.17 -0.52 8.40
N LEU A 131 -0.11 0.78 8.55
CA LEU A 131 -1.29 1.30 9.24
C LEU A 131 -2.36 1.72 8.24
N VAL A 132 -3.59 1.26 8.44
CA VAL A 132 -4.76 1.73 7.68
C VAL A 132 -5.20 3.08 8.24
N VAL A 133 -5.29 4.09 7.37
CA VAL A 133 -5.66 5.48 7.75
C VAL A 133 -7.04 5.91 7.26
N SER A 134 -7.53 5.27 6.20
CA SER A 134 -8.88 5.42 5.66
C SER A 134 -9.43 4.04 5.25
N SER A 135 -10.73 3.83 5.44
CA SER A 135 -11.47 2.66 4.95
C SER A 135 -12.96 2.88 5.24
N ASP A 136 -13.84 2.49 4.32
CA ASP A 136 -15.30 2.52 4.53
C ASP A 136 -15.78 3.92 4.99
N GLN A 137 -15.31 4.96 4.28
CA GLN A 137 -15.60 6.39 4.51
C GLN A 137 -15.10 6.95 5.85
N LYS A 138 -14.48 6.10 6.67
CA LYS A 138 -13.94 6.48 7.96
C LYS A 138 -12.46 6.78 7.81
N LEU A 139 -12.01 7.68 8.66
CA LEU A 139 -10.60 8.07 8.79
C LEU A 139 -10.11 7.76 10.19
N LEU A 140 -8.80 7.96 10.44
CA LEU A 140 -8.25 7.93 11.79
C LEU A 140 -9.04 8.84 12.73
N ALA A 141 -9.47 8.29 13.86
CA ALA A 141 -10.20 9.02 14.88
C ALA A 141 -9.28 9.93 15.72
N LYS A 142 -8.01 9.56 15.86
CA LYS A 142 -7.01 10.30 16.64
C LYS A 142 -5.79 10.62 15.78
N PRO A 143 -5.14 11.78 16.02
CA PRO A 143 -3.86 12.08 15.40
C PRO A 143 -2.80 11.04 15.79
N LEU A 144 -1.94 10.72 14.82
CA LEU A 144 -0.71 9.96 15.04
C LEU A 144 0.36 10.83 15.68
N GLU A 145 1.44 10.19 16.13
CA GLU A 145 2.62 10.90 16.58
C GLU A 145 3.19 11.79 15.46
N GLY A 146 3.45 13.06 15.80
CA GLY A 146 3.84 14.10 14.86
C GLY A 146 2.66 14.85 14.21
N GLY A 147 1.42 14.46 14.50
CA GLY A 147 0.22 15.24 14.19
C GLY A 147 0.05 16.45 15.13
N GLY A 148 -0.81 17.39 14.74
CA GLY A 148 -1.04 18.63 15.50
C GLY A 148 -1.93 19.63 14.76
N PRO A 149 -2.26 20.78 15.37
CA PRO A 149 -3.08 21.81 14.73
C PRO A 149 -2.55 22.21 13.36
N ASN A 150 -3.43 22.35 12.37
CA ASN A 150 -3.07 22.77 11.02
C ASN A 150 -3.57 24.21 10.77
N PRO A 151 -2.70 25.23 10.83
CA PRO A 151 -3.11 26.61 10.62
C PRO A 151 -3.57 26.91 9.19
N LEU A 152 -3.26 26.03 8.22
CA LEU A 152 -3.67 26.19 6.82
C LEU A 152 -5.17 25.94 6.62
N CYS A 153 -5.88 25.43 7.63
CA CYS A 153 -7.30 25.09 7.52
C CYS A 153 -8.26 26.28 7.58
N ALA A 154 -7.81 27.44 8.08
CA ALA A 154 -8.71 28.58 8.36
C ALA A 154 -9.48 29.05 7.11
N ASP A 155 -8.78 29.14 5.98
CA ASP A 155 -9.33 29.62 4.71
C ASP A 155 -9.18 28.57 3.60
N ALA A 156 -9.06 27.29 3.98
CA ALA A 156 -8.83 26.22 3.02
C ALA A 156 -10.09 25.95 2.18
N GLU A 157 -9.91 25.89 0.86
CA GLU A 157 -10.96 25.51 -0.07
C GLU A 157 -11.55 24.14 0.29
N GLN A 158 -12.89 24.07 0.24
CA GLN A 158 -13.66 22.85 0.41
C GLN A 158 -14.24 22.44 -0.93
N LYS A 159 -14.28 21.14 -1.19
CA LYS A 159 -14.93 20.57 -2.37
C LYS A 159 -15.97 19.55 -1.92
N ALA A 160 -17.00 19.35 -2.75
CA ALA A 160 -17.97 18.28 -2.54
C ALA A 160 -17.26 16.92 -2.64
N PRO A 161 -17.74 15.90 -1.91
CA PRO A 161 -17.16 14.57 -1.96
C PRO A 161 -17.22 14.00 -3.38
N ALA A 162 -16.17 13.28 -3.77
CA ALA A 162 -16.18 12.42 -4.94
C ALA A 162 -17.23 11.29 -4.79
N GLY A 163 -17.38 10.49 -5.86
CA GLY A 163 -18.29 9.33 -5.85
C GLY A 163 -17.99 8.36 -4.69
N PRO A 164 -19.01 7.60 -4.23
CA PRO A 164 -18.92 6.81 -3.00
C PRO A 164 -17.80 5.76 -3.03
N GLU A 165 -17.38 5.29 -4.19
CA GLU A 165 -16.34 4.27 -4.30
C GLU A 165 -14.95 4.81 -3.93
N ASN A 166 -14.60 6.05 -4.33
CA ASN A 166 -13.39 6.75 -3.86
C ASN A 166 -13.44 6.97 -2.34
N GLN A 167 -14.62 7.24 -1.78
CA GLN A 167 -14.80 7.46 -0.33
C GLN A 167 -14.59 6.17 0.48
N ASN A 168 -14.90 5.02 -0.10
CA ASN A 168 -14.81 3.72 0.57
C ASN A 168 -13.38 3.15 0.62
N MET A 169 -12.44 3.79 -0.09
CA MET A 169 -11.13 3.25 -0.36
C MET A 169 -10.28 2.97 0.90
N VAL A 170 -9.38 2.00 0.79
CA VAL A 170 -8.35 1.74 1.79
C VAL A 170 -7.11 2.58 1.50
N GLY A 171 -6.82 3.53 2.39
CA GLY A 171 -5.57 4.31 2.38
C GLY A 171 -4.66 3.90 3.53
N MET A 172 -3.35 3.99 3.33
CA MET A 172 -2.36 3.47 4.28
C MET A 172 -1.16 4.38 4.50
N LEU A 173 -0.63 4.33 5.72
CA LEU A 173 0.66 4.89 6.09
C LEU A 173 1.64 3.74 6.41
N LEU A 174 2.68 3.63 5.60
CA LEU A 174 3.75 2.64 5.74
C LEU A 174 4.95 3.31 6.41
N THR A 175 5.47 2.72 7.49
CA THR A 175 6.61 3.26 8.25
C THR A 175 7.74 2.26 8.38
N TYR A 176 8.94 2.65 7.95
CA TYR A 176 10.20 1.91 8.11
C TYR A 176 11.27 2.82 8.72
N GLY A 177 11.57 2.62 10.01
CA GLY A 177 12.42 3.56 10.75
C GLY A 177 11.83 4.97 10.72
N LYS A 178 12.54 5.92 10.12
CA LYS A 178 12.08 7.31 9.92
C LYS A 178 11.37 7.53 8.57
N PHE A 179 11.47 6.58 7.65
CA PHE A 179 10.82 6.67 6.34
C PHE A 179 9.32 6.46 6.49
N LYS A 180 8.53 7.31 5.84
CA LYS A 180 7.06 7.22 5.80
C LYS A 180 6.57 7.34 4.36
N LEU A 181 5.90 6.31 3.85
CA LEU A 181 5.10 6.36 2.61
C LEU A 181 3.62 6.48 2.98
N LEU A 182 2.99 7.55 2.52
CA LEU A 182 1.55 7.72 2.58
C LEU A 182 0.95 7.39 1.21
N ALA A 183 0.16 6.32 1.15
CA ALA A 183 -0.56 5.89 -0.03
C ALA A 183 -2.05 6.15 0.17
N LEU A 184 -2.54 7.28 -0.37
CA LEU A 184 -3.95 7.65 -0.34
C LEU A 184 -4.69 7.29 -1.63
N ILE A 185 -4.01 6.65 -2.58
CA ILE A 185 -4.57 6.09 -3.84
C ILE A 185 -5.58 7.05 -4.50
N ASP A 186 -6.88 6.86 -4.28
CA ASP A 186 -7.97 7.61 -4.91
C ASP A 186 -8.83 8.42 -3.92
N LEU A 187 -8.34 8.58 -2.69
CA LEU A 187 -8.96 9.43 -1.69
C LEU A 187 -9.06 10.86 -2.23
N ASP A 188 -10.20 11.50 -2.04
CA ASP A 188 -10.49 12.79 -2.66
C ASP A 188 -10.19 13.98 -1.74
N TRP A 189 -10.32 15.18 -2.29
CA TRP A 189 -10.08 16.45 -1.61
C TRP A 189 -10.81 16.55 -0.26
N GLU A 190 -12.09 16.15 -0.20
CA GLU A 190 -12.86 16.23 1.03
C GLU A 190 -12.22 15.40 2.16
N LYS A 191 -11.85 14.15 1.86
CA LYS A 191 -11.23 13.26 2.83
C LYS A 191 -9.78 13.62 3.14
N GLU A 192 -9.03 14.17 2.19
CA GLU A 192 -7.73 14.81 2.46
C GLU A 192 -7.87 15.91 3.51
N MET A 193 -8.88 16.77 3.34
CA MET A 193 -9.17 17.85 4.29
C MET A 193 -9.59 17.31 5.65
N GLU A 194 -10.45 16.29 5.73
CA GLU A 194 -10.83 15.65 7.00
C GLU A 194 -9.67 14.91 7.70
N LEU A 195 -8.63 14.50 6.95
CA LEU A 195 -7.40 13.93 7.50
C LEU A 195 -6.52 15.00 8.16
N VAL A 196 -6.61 16.26 7.71
CA VAL A 196 -5.68 17.31 8.16
C VAL A 196 -6.30 18.54 8.81
N CYS A 197 -7.62 18.67 8.82
CA CYS A 197 -8.32 19.83 9.36
C CYS A 197 -9.33 19.47 10.45
N PRO A 198 -9.38 20.24 11.57
CA PRO A 198 -8.47 21.34 11.94
C PRO A 198 -7.10 20.84 12.47
N VAL A 199 -6.92 19.52 12.56
CA VAL A 199 -5.73 18.87 13.10
C VAL A 199 -5.16 17.94 12.04
N ASN A 200 -3.87 18.10 11.73
CA ASN A 200 -3.10 17.13 10.97
C ASN A 200 -3.05 15.80 11.74
N LYS A 201 -3.80 14.79 11.27
CA LYS A 201 -3.82 13.46 11.90
C LYS A 201 -2.63 12.59 11.50
N LEU A 202 -1.95 12.89 10.40
CA LEU A 202 -0.92 12.03 9.80
C LEU A 202 0.50 12.42 10.23
N GLY A 203 0.70 13.70 10.58
CA GLY A 203 2.03 14.29 10.70
C GLY A 203 2.69 14.48 9.33
N THR A 204 4.01 14.57 9.30
CA THR A 204 4.76 14.68 8.04
C THR A 204 5.17 13.33 7.47
N VAL A 205 5.33 13.25 6.15
CA VAL A 205 5.66 12.01 5.43
C VAL A 205 6.88 12.20 4.52
N THR A 206 7.56 11.11 4.17
CA THR A 206 8.72 11.15 3.26
C THR A 206 8.23 11.15 1.82
N VAL A 207 7.39 10.16 1.49
CA VAL A 207 6.82 9.98 0.16
C VAL A 207 5.30 10.03 0.28
N TYR A 208 4.67 10.75 -0.64
CA TYR A 208 3.24 10.74 -0.85
C TYR A 208 2.94 10.17 -2.23
N GLN A 209 2.21 9.07 -2.28
CA GLN A 209 1.62 8.60 -3.54
C GLN A 209 0.30 9.35 -3.73
N SER A 210 0.23 10.10 -4.82
CA SER A 210 -0.83 11.05 -5.09
C SER A 210 -2.20 10.39 -5.03
N SER A 211 -3.10 11.07 -4.35
CA SER A 211 -4.54 10.89 -4.44
C SER A 211 -5.03 11.10 -5.88
N ARG A 212 -5.99 10.29 -6.34
CA ARG A 212 -6.70 10.41 -7.62
C ARG A 212 -5.79 10.62 -8.82
N HIS A 213 -4.68 9.89 -8.86
CA HIS A 213 -3.66 9.98 -9.91
C HIS A 213 -3.12 11.42 -10.13
N GLY A 214 -3.19 12.29 -9.12
CA GLY A 214 -2.81 13.69 -9.25
C GLY A 214 -3.82 14.57 -10.00
N SER A 215 -5.10 14.17 -10.06
CA SER A 215 -6.20 14.99 -10.59
C SER A 215 -6.21 16.37 -9.91
N PHE A 216 -6.09 17.42 -10.73
CA PHE A 216 -5.94 18.80 -10.30
C PHE A 216 -7.19 19.40 -9.62
N ASP A 217 -8.38 18.86 -9.87
CA ASP A 217 -9.65 19.45 -9.47
C ASP A 217 -10.38 18.71 -8.35
N GLY A 218 -9.89 17.54 -7.93
CA GLY A 218 -10.55 16.69 -6.93
C GLY A 218 -9.63 16.02 -5.90
N ALA A 219 -8.35 16.36 -5.87
CA ALA A 219 -7.35 15.87 -4.91
C ALA A 219 -6.15 16.84 -4.81
N GLY A 220 -5.25 16.61 -3.88
CA GLY A 220 -4.06 17.43 -3.68
C GLY A 220 -4.35 18.79 -3.03
N ALA A 221 -5.24 18.83 -2.04
CA ALA A 221 -5.63 20.07 -1.37
C ALA A 221 -4.39 20.81 -0.79
N PRO A 222 -4.23 22.13 -1.01
CA PRO A 222 -3.06 22.87 -0.52
C PRO A 222 -2.85 22.77 1.01
N ALA A 223 -3.93 22.80 1.79
CA ALA A 223 -3.86 22.65 3.24
C ALA A 223 -3.45 21.22 3.67
N PHE A 224 -3.77 20.21 2.85
CA PHE A 224 -3.31 18.83 3.04
C PHE A 224 -1.83 18.69 2.69
N LEU A 225 -1.41 19.08 1.49
CA LEU A 225 -0.01 18.97 1.05
C LEU A 225 0.92 19.78 1.96
N GLY A 226 0.49 20.98 2.38
CA GLY A 226 1.22 21.81 3.35
C GLY A 226 1.29 21.21 4.76
N ALA A 227 0.33 20.39 5.16
CA ALA A 227 0.34 19.70 6.46
C ALA A 227 1.25 18.47 6.45
N ILE A 228 1.15 17.63 5.42
CA ILE A 228 1.94 16.38 5.33
C ILE A 228 3.37 16.60 4.83
N ARG A 229 3.65 17.74 4.16
CA ARG A 229 4.98 18.17 3.70
C ARG A 229 5.83 17.03 3.10
N PRO A 230 5.34 16.34 2.05
CA PRO A 230 6.09 15.25 1.45
C PRO A 230 7.40 15.77 0.85
N GLN A 231 8.46 14.98 0.92
CA GLN A 231 9.73 15.28 0.24
C GLN A 231 9.66 14.87 -1.23
N VAL A 232 8.92 13.80 -1.51
CA VAL A 232 8.68 13.27 -2.85
C VAL A 232 7.18 13.02 -3.00
N ALA A 233 6.61 13.46 -4.11
CA ALA A 233 5.29 13.03 -4.56
C ALA A 233 5.46 12.07 -5.75
N VAL A 234 4.81 10.92 -5.70
CA VAL A 234 4.74 9.97 -6.82
C VAL A 234 3.34 10.01 -7.40
N ILE A 235 3.25 10.22 -8.71
CA ILE A 235 1.99 10.37 -9.42
C ILE A 235 1.85 9.19 -10.39
N ASN A 236 0.92 8.29 -10.08
CA ASN A 236 0.62 7.14 -10.93
C ASN A 236 -0.38 7.53 -12.02
N ASN A 237 0.06 8.42 -12.92
CA ASN A 237 -0.72 8.87 -14.06
C ASN A 237 0.06 8.51 -15.33
N GLY A 238 -0.50 7.60 -16.13
CA GLY A 238 0.05 7.20 -17.41
C GLY A 238 -0.58 7.97 -18.57
N PRO A 239 -0.08 7.82 -19.80
CA PRO A 239 -0.66 8.42 -21.00
C PRO A 239 -2.06 7.88 -21.33
#